data_AF-A0A8T2MRY8-F1
#
_entry.id   AF-A0A8T2MRY8-F1
#
_cell.length_a   1.000
_cell.length_b   1.000
_cell.length_c   1.000
_cell.angle_alpha   90.00
_cell.angle_beta   90.00
_cell.angle_gamma   90.00
#
_symmetry.space_group_name_H-M   'P 1'
#
loop_
_entity.id
_entity.type
_entity.pdbx_description
1 polymer ?
#
loop_
_entity_poly.entity_id
_entity_poly.type
_entity_poly.pdbx_seq_one_letter_code
_entity_poly.pdbx_strand_id
1 'polypeptide(L)'
;MQQDPIGPPPDFPPPHWSSPEPVTMASSKENNKKKKKSKKNKDNGNMPSQEEFFICLQKIKYAFNLLGKLNGLLKNPSAPDFVHILFSSLGFLVSHCPRDLPLSVTVPLLTEAALQLLSQEITHEEDHLWVSLGHAWNTP
;
A
#
# COMPACT_ATOMS: atom_id res chain seq x y z
N MET A 1 31.70 -6.11 -53.68
CA MET A 1 31.38 -5.42 -52.42
C MET A 1 31.83 -6.32 -51.28
N GLN A 2 33.13 -6.24 -50.94
CA GLN A 2 33.67 -6.85 -49.72
C GLN A 2 33.23 -5.99 -48.54
N GLN A 3 32.65 -6.60 -47.50
CA GLN A 3 32.41 -5.95 -46.21
C GLN A 3 33.60 -6.28 -45.29
N ASP A 4 34.31 -5.26 -44.83
CA ASP A 4 35.36 -5.40 -43.83
C ASP A 4 34.74 -5.73 -42.45
N PRO A 5 35.35 -6.62 -41.64
CA PRO A 5 34.85 -6.92 -40.30
C PRO A 5 35.12 -5.75 -39.34
N ILE A 6 34.07 -5.30 -38.67
CA ILE A 6 34.11 -4.28 -37.62
C ILE A 6 34.95 -4.81 -36.45
N GLY A 7 36.08 -4.15 -36.17
CA GLY A 7 36.95 -4.45 -35.03
C GLY A 7 36.28 -4.22 -33.68
N PRO A 8 36.81 -4.80 -32.59
CA PRO A 8 36.22 -4.66 -31.26
C PRO A 8 36.26 -3.20 -30.77
N PRO A 9 35.27 -2.77 -29.97
CA PRO A 9 35.22 -1.41 -29.45
C PRO A 9 36.39 -1.13 -28.49
N PRO A 10 36.88 0.13 -28.42
CA PRO A 10 37.95 0.50 -27.50
C PRO A 10 37.48 0.41 -26.04
N ASP A 11 38.38 -0.09 -25.20
CA ASP A 11 38.22 -0.25 -23.75
C ASP A 11 38.25 1.13 -23.08
N PHE A 12 37.09 1.61 -22.61
CA PHE A 12 36.99 2.88 -21.89
C PHE A 12 37.15 2.63 -20.38
N PRO A 13 38.11 3.29 -19.71
CA PRO A 13 38.26 3.12 -18.27
C PRO A 13 37.04 3.67 -17.51
N PRO A 14 36.63 3.03 -16.41
CA PRO A 14 35.48 3.47 -15.63
C PRO A 14 35.73 4.84 -14.96
N PRO A 15 34.68 5.65 -14.76
CA PRO A 15 34.81 6.97 -14.17
C PRO A 15 35.32 6.89 -12.72
N HIS A 16 36.36 7.66 -12.42
CA HIS A 16 36.82 7.88 -11.06
C HIS A 16 35.71 8.60 -10.26
N TRP A 17 35.09 7.89 -9.33
CA TRP A 17 34.31 8.54 -8.30
C TRP A 17 35.29 8.88 -7.17
N SER A 18 35.65 10.15 -7.05
CA SER A 18 36.46 10.63 -5.94
C SER A 18 35.71 10.43 -4.63
N SER A 19 36.24 9.55 -3.78
CA SER A 19 35.96 9.55 -2.34
C SER A 19 36.23 10.94 -1.74
N PRO A 20 35.30 11.54 -0.97
CA PRO A 20 35.66 12.59 -0.03
C PRO A 20 36.19 11.97 1.27
N GLU A 21 37.42 12.34 1.62
CA GLU A 21 38.10 12.06 2.89
C GLU A 21 37.38 12.72 4.10
N PRO A 22 37.62 12.22 5.34
CA PRO A 22 36.80 12.53 6.51
C PRO A 22 37.09 13.92 7.10
N VAL A 23 36.03 14.71 7.32
CA VAL A 23 36.11 15.94 8.12
C VAL A 23 35.81 15.62 9.60
N THR A 24 36.79 15.92 10.46
CA THR A 24 36.68 15.95 11.91
C THR A 24 36.20 17.33 12.38
N MET A 25 35.19 17.38 13.26
CA MET A 25 35.04 18.40 14.31
C MET A 25 33.83 18.11 15.23
N ALA A 26 33.90 18.65 16.45
CA ALA A 26 33.44 18.02 17.69
C ALA A 26 32.08 18.49 18.24
N SER A 27 31.41 17.55 18.92
CA SER A 27 30.62 17.64 20.17
C SER A 27 29.65 18.80 20.44
N SER A 28 28.35 18.48 20.50
CA SER A 28 27.52 18.81 21.66
C SER A 28 26.52 17.68 21.96
N LYS A 29 26.51 17.30 23.25
CA LYS A 29 25.65 16.28 23.86
C LYS A 29 24.27 16.87 24.13
N GLU A 30 23.22 16.14 23.78
CA GLU A 30 22.11 15.94 24.71
C GLU A 30 21.52 14.53 24.56
N ASN A 31 21.31 13.88 25.70
CA ASN A 31 20.91 12.49 25.86
C ASN A 31 19.38 12.36 25.86
N ASN A 32 18.83 11.39 25.12
CA ASN A 32 18.07 10.35 25.80
C ASN A 32 18.00 9.02 25.00
N LYS A 33 18.64 8.01 25.59
CA LYS A 33 18.61 6.61 25.21
C LYS A 33 17.28 5.99 25.67
N LYS A 34 16.61 5.24 24.80
CA LYS A 34 16.32 3.82 25.11
C LYS A 34 16.09 2.99 23.84
N LYS A 35 17.14 2.21 23.56
CA LYS A 35 17.16 1.01 22.72
C LYS A 35 15.93 0.11 22.95
N LYS A 36 15.39 -0.43 21.87
CA LYS A 36 15.29 -1.89 21.74
C LYS A 36 15.42 -2.32 20.27
N LYS A 37 16.67 -2.65 19.93
CA LYS A 37 17.05 -3.48 18.80
C LYS A 37 16.72 -4.92 19.21
N SER A 38 15.63 -5.50 18.72
CA SER A 38 15.43 -6.95 18.69
C SER A 38 15.63 -7.41 17.26
N LYS A 39 16.81 -7.97 17.01
CA LYS A 39 17.20 -8.63 15.76
C LYS A 39 17.05 -10.15 16.00
N LYS A 40 16.53 -10.85 14.98
CA LYS A 40 16.43 -12.32 14.80
C LYS A 40 15.36 -13.03 15.66
N ASN A 41 14.63 -14.05 15.20
CA ASN A 41 14.65 -14.85 13.95
C ASN A 41 13.37 -15.70 13.98
N LYS A 42 12.62 -15.81 12.89
CA LYS A 42 12.02 -17.08 12.47
C LYS A 42 11.47 -16.95 11.06
N ASP A 43 11.77 -17.96 10.28
CA ASP A 43 11.29 -18.23 8.94
C ASP A 43 9.79 -17.89 8.76
N ASN A 44 9.48 -16.75 8.15
CA ASN A 44 8.12 -16.34 7.81
C ASN A 44 8.14 -15.82 6.37
N GLY A 45 7.91 -16.71 5.40
CA GLY A 45 7.88 -16.38 3.98
C GLY A 45 6.99 -15.17 3.67
N ASN A 46 7.51 -14.29 2.81
CA ASN A 46 6.76 -13.35 1.96
C ASN A 46 5.64 -12.47 2.58
N MET A 47 5.58 -12.26 3.90
CA MET A 47 4.54 -11.41 4.48
C MET A 47 4.79 -9.92 4.15
N PRO A 48 3.79 -9.18 3.64
CA PRO A 48 3.95 -7.76 3.32
C PRO A 48 4.32 -6.91 4.54
N SER A 49 5.03 -5.82 4.31
CA SER A 49 5.29 -4.78 5.30
C SER A 49 4.01 -4.02 5.66
N GLN A 50 4.00 -3.36 6.82
CA GLN A 50 2.86 -2.55 7.27
C GLN A 50 2.50 -1.44 6.27
N GLU A 51 3.51 -0.87 5.60
CA GLU A 51 3.32 0.16 4.58
C GLU A 51 2.63 -0.39 3.32
N GLU A 52 2.96 -1.62 2.90
CA GLU A 52 2.27 -2.28 1.78
C GLU A 52 0.80 -2.57 2.10
N PHE A 53 0.50 -3.03 3.32
CA PHE A 53 -0.90 -3.17 3.77
C PHE A 53 -1.63 -1.82 3.75
N PHE A 54 -1.00 -0.76 4.23
CA PHE A 54 -1.58 0.58 4.21
C PHE A 54 -1.93 1.01 2.79
N ILE A 55 -0.99 0.87 1.85
CA ILE A 55 -1.21 1.20 0.44
C ILE A 55 -2.33 0.34 -0.17
N CYS A 56 -2.39 -0.95 0.16
CA CYS A 56 -3.46 -1.84 -0.31
C CYS A 56 -4.84 -1.40 0.21
N LEU A 57 -4.94 -1.03 1.48
CA LEU A 57 -6.18 -0.51 2.07
C LEU A 57 -6.61 0.79 1.38
N GLN A 58 -5.66 1.69 1.07
CA GLN A 58 -5.95 2.90 0.28
C GLN A 58 -6.49 2.57 -1.11
N LYS A 59 -5.91 1.56 -1.78
CA LYS A 59 -6.39 1.09 -3.09
C LYS A 59 -7.81 0.54 -3.02
N ILE A 60 -8.16 -0.18 -1.95
CA ILE A 60 -9.54 -0.65 -1.74
C ILE A 60 -10.50 0.54 -1.57
N LYS A 61 -10.17 1.54 -0.73
CA LYS A 61 -10.99 2.77 -0.61
C LYS A 61 -11.18 3.46 -1.95
N TYR A 62 -10.09 3.59 -2.71
CA TYR A 62 -10.15 4.18 -4.05
C TYR A 62 -11.02 3.37 -5.01
N ALA A 63 -10.95 2.03 -4.94
CA ALA A 63 -11.79 1.17 -5.75
C ALA A 63 -13.28 1.36 -5.43
N PHE A 64 -13.67 1.46 -4.15
CA PHE A 64 -15.05 1.80 -3.78
C PHE A 64 -15.51 3.14 -4.35
N ASN A 65 -14.65 4.17 -4.30
CA ASN A 65 -14.94 5.47 -4.93
C ASN A 65 -15.17 5.38 -6.44
N LEU A 66 -14.43 4.50 -7.13
CA LEU A 66 -14.64 4.24 -8.54
C LEU A 66 -15.96 3.49 -8.78
N LEU A 67 -16.28 2.48 -7.96
CA LEU A 67 -17.54 1.74 -8.09
C LEU A 67 -18.76 2.64 -7.89
N GLY A 68 -18.73 3.56 -6.93
CA GLY A 68 -19.79 4.56 -6.77
C GLY A 68 -20.02 5.40 -8.03
N LYS A 69 -18.95 5.75 -8.77
CA LYS A 69 -19.05 6.50 -10.04
C LYS A 69 -19.49 5.64 -11.22
N LEU A 70 -19.11 4.37 -11.21
CA LEU A 70 -19.38 3.43 -12.30
C LEU A 70 -20.65 2.62 -12.08
N ASN A 71 -21.39 2.87 -11.00
CA ASN A 71 -22.63 2.18 -10.71
C ASN A 71 -23.64 2.34 -11.86
N GLY A 72 -24.21 1.22 -12.32
CA GLY A 72 -25.09 1.17 -13.50
C GLY A 72 -24.38 1.18 -14.86
N LEU A 73 -23.06 1.42 -14.93
CA LEU A 73 -22.26 1.33 -16.16
C LEU A 73 -21.58 -0.04 -16.33
N LEU A 74 -21.31 -0.73 -15.22
CA LEU A 74 -20.71 -2.07 -15.20
C LEU A 74 -21.78 -3.15 -15.37
N LYS A 75 -21.54 -4.12 -16.26
CA LYS A 75 -22.53 -5.17 -16.59
C LYS A 75 -22.09 -6.60 -16.29
N ASN A 76 -20.79 -6.89 -16.25
CA ASN A 76 -20.29 -8.23 -15.95
C ASN A 76 -18.76 -8.20 -15.67
N PRO A 77 -18.31 -8.14 -14.41
CA PRO A 77 -19.11 -8.05 -13.17
C PRO A 77 -19.83 -6.70 -13.05
N SER A 78 -20.94 -6.66 -12.33
CA SER A 78 -21.65 -5.43 -11.98
C SER A 78 -20.97 -4.72 -10.80
N ALA A 79 -21.35 -3.47 -10.50
CA ALA A 79 -20.79 -2.74 -9.36
C ALA A 79 -21.00 -3.47 -8.01
N PRO A 80 -22.18 -4.05 -7.71
CA PRO A 80 -22.39 -4.90 -6.54
C PRO A 80 -21.44 -6.11 -6.47
N ASP A 81 -21.24 -6.81 -7.60
CA ASP A 81 -20.34 -7.97 -7.62
C ASP A 81 -18.92 -7.57 -7.21
N PHE A 82 -18.45 -6.42 -7.70
CA PHE A 82 -17.16 -5.87 -7.30
C PHE A 82 -17.12 -5.43 -5.83
N VAL A 83 -18.22 -4.95 -5.26
CA VAL A 83 -18.30 -4.62 -3.82
C VAL A 83 -17.98 -5.87 -3.00
N HIS A 84 -18.64 -6.99 -3.26
CA HIS A 84 -18.40 -8.25 -2.54
C HIS A 84 -16.99 -8.78 -2.74
N ILE A 85 -16.43 -8.68 -3.95
CA ILE A 85 -15.03 -9.08 -4.22
C ILE A 85 -14.06 -8.22 -3.40
N LEU A 86 -14.31 -6.91 -3.31
CA LEU A 86 -13.48 -5.99 -2.54
C LEU A 86 -13.63 -6.25 -1.03
N PHE A 87 -14.83 -6.52 -0.53
CA PHE A 87 -15.05 -6.86 0.89
C PHE A 87 -14.38 -8.18 1.28
N SER A 88 -14.45 -9.20 0.43
CA SER A 88 -13.71 -10.45 0.64
C SER A 88 -12.19 -10.20 0.73
N SER A 89 -11.66 -9.39 -0.18
CA SER A 89 -10.25 -8.98 -0.17
C SER A 89 -9.90 -8.14 1.06
N LEU A 90 -10.79 -7.25 1.48
CA LEU A 90 -10.62 -6.39 2.65
C LEU A 90 -10.62 -7.20 3.94
N GLY A 91 -11.54 -8.16 4.08
CA GLY A 91 -11.59 -9.07 5.23
C GLY A 91 -10.32 -9.89 5.37
N PHE A 92 -9.77 -10.36 4.23
CA PHE A 92 -8.46 -11.01 4.20
C PHE A 92 -7.34 -10.07 4.67
N LEU A 93 -7.26 -8.85 4.11
CA LEU A 93 -6.24 -7.87 4.51
C LEU A 93 -6.34 -7.50 5.99
N VAL A 94 -7.55 -7.25 6.50
CA VAL A 94 -7.80 -6.86 7.89
C VAL A 94 -7.39 -7.98 8.86
N SER A 95 -7.64 -9.24 8.49
CA SER A 95 -7.23 -10.41 9.28
C SER A 95 -5.71 -10.59 9.38
N HIS A 96 -4.97 -10.04 8.42
CA HIS A 96 -3.51 -10.18 8.33
C HIS A 96 -2.74 -8.91 8.71
N CYS A 97 -3.40 -7.76 8.80
CA CYS A 97 -2.77 -6.48 9.15
C CYS A 97 -2.90 -6.17 10.66
N PRO A 98 -2.06 -5.27 11.20
CA PRO A 98 -2.19 -4.78 12.58
C PRO A 98 -3.54 -4.08 12.79
N ARG A 99 -4.19 -4.29 13.94
CA ARG A 99 -5.55 -3.76 14.21
C ARG A 99 -5.68 -2.25 14.07
N ASP A 100 -4.61 -1.50 14.34
CA ASP A 100 -4.62 -0.03 14.26
C ASP A 100 -4.43 0.50 12.83
N LEU A 101 -4.00 -0.35 11.89
CA LEU A 101 -3.66 0.07 10.54
C LEU A 101 -4.87 0.55 9.74
N PRO A 102 -6.02 -0.16 9.70
CA PRO A 102 -7.18 0.31 8.94
C PRO A 102 -7.74 1.64 9.43
N LEU A 103 -7.65 1.92 10.74
CA LEU A 103 -8.07 3.18 11.35
C LEU A 103 -7.20 4.36 10.90
N SER A 104 -5.94 4.10 10.55
CA SER A 104 -4.99 5.12 10.07
C SER A 104 -5.21 5.52 8.60
N VAL A 105 -5.99 4.74 7.84
CA VAL A 105 -6.21 4.94 6.40
C VAL A 105 -7.32 5.98 6.16
N THR A 106 -7.00 7.24 6.40
CA THR A 106 -7.95 8.36 6.19
C THR A 106 -8.10 8.73 4.72
N VAL A 107 -7.03 8.62 3.94
CA VAL A 107 -7.03 8.98 2.51
C VAL A 107 -7.02 7.74 1.60
N PRO A 108 -7.73 7.75 0.46
CA PRO A 108 -8.71 8.75 0.05
C PRO A 108 -9.97 8.71 0.92
N LEU A 109 -10.69 9.82 1.05
CA LEU A 109 -12.03 9.84 1.65
C LEU A 109 -13.01 9.09 0.76
N LEU A 110 -14.03 8.45 1.34
CA LEU A 110 -15.03 7.74 0.56
C LEU A 110 -16.01 8.75 -0.06
N THR A 111 -16.47 8.57 -1.29
CA THR A 111 -17.46 9.49 -1.85
C THR A 111 -18.86 9.14 -1.35
N GLU A 112 -19.78 10.11 -1.29
CA GLU A 112 -21.19 9.85 -0.94
C GLU A 112 -21.82 8.77 -1.83
N ALA A 113 -21.52 8.80 -3.14
CA ALA A 113 -21.98 7.77 -4.08
C ALA A 113 -21.44 6.37 -3.75
N ALA A 114 -20.20 6.27 -3.26
CA ALA A 114 -19.64 5.01 -2.80
C ALA A 114 -20.30 4.55 -1.50
N LEU A 115 -20.47 5.43 -0.51
CA LEU A 115 -21.15 5.11 0.74
C LEU A 115 -22.58 4.63 0.50
N GLN A 116 -23.31 5.30 -0.39
CA GLN A 116 -24.67 4.91 -0.77
C GLN A 116 -24.69 3.52 -1.42
N LEU A 117 -23.81 3.27 -2.39
CA LEU A 117 -23.68 1.94 -3.03
C LEU A 117 -23.34 0.85 -1.99
N LEU A 118 -22.37 1.10 -1.12
CA LEU A 118 -21.98 0.14 -0.08
C LEU A 118 -23.16 -0.16 0.85
N SER A 119 -23.89 0.86 1.33
CA SER A 119 -25.04 0.67 2.22
C SER A 119 -26.19 -0.14 1.61
N GLN A 120 -26.27 -0.22 0.28
CA GLN A 120 -27.33 -0.94 -0.43
C GLN A 120 -26.94 -2.40 -0.75
N GLU A 121 -25.66 -2.64 -1.02
CA GLU A 121 -25.21 -3.92 -1.57
C GLU A 121 -24.53 -4.83 -0.55
N ILE A 122 -24.02 -4.32 0.58
CA ILE A 122 -23.28 -5.14 1.55
C ILE A 122 -24.17 -6.11 2.33
N THR A 123 -23.64 -7.28 2.65
CA THR A 123 -24.30 -8.25 3.55
C THR A 123 -24.11 -7.88 5.02
N HIS A 124 -24.83 -8.55 5.93
CA HIS A 124 -24.69 -8.34 7.38
C HIS A 124 -23.26 -8.62 7.88
N GLU A 125 -22.57 -9.60 7.31
CA GLU A 125 -21.19 -9.93 7.67
C GLU A 125 -20.22 -8.84 7.21
N GLU A 126 -20.45 -8.29 6.02
CA GLU A 126 -19.65 -7.22 5.44
C GLU A 126 -19.88 -5.89 6.17
N ASP A 127 -21.11 -5.61 6.59
CA ASP A 127 -21.45 -4.44 7.43
C ASP A 127 -20.69 -4.48 8.77
N HIS A 128 -20.66 -5.64 9.44
CA HIS A 128 -19.89 -5.80 10.66
C HIS A 128 -18.38 -5.57 10.43
N LEU A 129 -17.83 -6.09 9.32
CA LEU A 129 -16.46 -5.79 8.92
C LEU A 129 -16.27 -4.29 8.69
N TRP A 130 -17.17 -3.63 7.96
CA TRP A 130 -17.09 -2.21 7.63
C TRP A 130 -17.10 -1.32 8.88
N VAL A 131 -18.01 -1.58 9.83
CA VAL A 131 -18.07 -0.88 11.12
C VAL A 131 -16.78 -1.07 11.93
N SER A 132 -16.18 -2.26 11.88
CA SER A 132 -14.93 -2.55 12.60
C SER A 132 -13.72 -1.75 12.12
N LEU A 133 -13.75 -1.23 10.89
CA LEU A 133 -12.68 -0.41 10.32
C LEU A 133 -12.64 1.02 10.88
N GLY A 134 -13.73 1.44 11.54
CA GLY A 134 -13.84 2.72 12.22
C GLY A 134 -14.22 3.91 11.33
N HIS A 135 -14.10 5.11 11.91
CA HIS A 135 -14.63 6.35 11.33
C HIS A 135 -14.00 6.74 9.98
N ALA A 136 -12.72 6.37 9.76
CA ALA A 136 -12.00 6.64 8.51
C ALA A 136 -12.66 5.99 7.28
N TRP A 137 -13.52 4.99 7.48
CA TRP A 137 -14.25 4.25 6.44
C TRP A 137 -15.73 4.60 6.38
N ASN A 138 -16.21 5.52 7.22
CA ASN A 138 -17.63 5.91 7.31
C ASN A 138 -17.86 7.41 7.04
N THR A 139 -16.82 8.13 6.67
CA THR A 139 -16.86 9.59 6.49
C THR A 139 -16.59 9.96 5.03
N PRO A 140 -17.45 10.79 4.42
CA PRO A 140 -17.21 11.31 3.09
C PRO A 140 -16.11 12.38 3.01
#